data_AF-A0A4R2PS80-F1
#
_entry.id   AF-A0A4R2PS80-F1
#
_cell.length_a   1.000
_cell.length_b   1.000
_cell.length_c   1.000
_cell.angle_alpha   90.00
_cell.angle_beta   90.00
_cell.angle_gamma   90.00
#
_symmetry.space_group_name_H-M   'P 1'
#
loop_
_entity.id
_entity.type
_entity.pdbx_description
1 polymer ?
#
loop_
_entity_poly.entity_id
_entity_poly.type
_entity_poly.pdbx_seq_one_letter_code
_entity_poly.pdbx_strand_id
1 'polypeptide(L)'
;MDSRTTVIGGLVVVAAFGYYLSQQRSGSEEAALEGQVGALTQRIGELEASLAAATEKAEAQAAVIAETAALGSRLAETVQGIGEISETAGTAQSTEPAGAAAAMETIAAAPKAEEPAEPAATAAAEGGTGVGETAILADGAIRAFVSRVDEAGQTARLSINGALSEVAAGDTIAVAADGQDCSVSVDAIGGGTVSLSASCTAAEAEPAAEEPGSGSAAAAAAEGTMVGVGETALFGGSEVRVFVSRVTADAAVIAVNGLATTTLAVGGSIPVGDACNVALAGVEGNAAALGYACAS
;
A
#
# COMPACT_ATOMS: atom_id res chain seq x y z
N MET A 1 61.76 -46.47 8.93
CA MET A 1 60.86 -45.66 8.08
C MET A 1 60.68 -44.34 8.78
N ASP A 2 61.36 -43.32 8.26
CA ASP A 2 61.63 -42.05 8.93
C ASP A 2 60.40 -41.16 9.04
N SER A 3 60.06 -40.78 10.28
CA SER A 3 58.96 -39.88 10.62
C SER A 3 59.10 -38.47 10.02
N ARG A 4 60.25 -38.12 9.42
CA ARG A 4 60.48 -36.84 8.74
C ARG A 4 59.77 -36.73 7.39
N THR A 5 59.53 -37.85 6.70
CA THR A 5 58.90 -37.82 5.37
C THR A 5 57.39 -37.56 5.44
N THR A 6 56.75 -37.92 6.55
CA THR A 6 55.30 -37.73 6.76
C THR A 6 54.94 -36.28 7.05
N VAL A 7 55.81 -35.52 7.73
CA VAL A 7 55.54 -34.11 8.10
C VAL A 7 55.61 -33.19 6.88
N ILE A 8 56.53 -33.46 5.95
CA ILE A 8 56.68 -32.65 4.73
C ILE A 8 55.50 -32.88 3.77
N GLY A 9 54.99 -34.12 3.67
CA GLY A 9 53.81 -34.42 2.85
C GLY A 9 52.54 -33.72 3.32
N GLY A 10 52.31 -33.63 4.65
CA GLY A 10 51.13 -32.96 5.20
C GLY A 10 51.10 -31.45 4.93
N LEU A 11 52.25 -30.77 5.00
CA LEU A 11 52.34 -29.32 4.82
C LEU A 11 52.03 -28.88 3.37
N VAL A 12 52.43 -29.68 2.38
CA VAL A 12 52.15 -29.41 0.96
C VAL A 12 50.66 -29.58 0.66
N VAL A 13 49.99 -30.57 1.26
CA VAL A 13 48.55 -30.78 1.07
C VAL A 13 47.73 -29.64 1.68
N VAL A 14 48.10 -29.16 2.87
CA VAL A 14 47.41 -28.02 3.51
C VAL A 14 47.58 -26.73 2.69
N ALA A 15 48.78 -26.46 2.17
CA ALA A 15 49.02 -25.29 1.33
C ALA A 15 48.25 -25.35 0.00
N ALA A 16 48.19 -26.53 -0.64
CA ALA A 16 47.43 -26.73 -1.87
C ALA A 16 45.92 -26.58 -1.63
N PHE A 17 45.41 -27.09 -0.52
CA PHE A 17 43.99 -26.96 -0.16
C PHE A 17 43.60 -25.52 0.19
N GLY A 18 44.46 -24.79 0.89
CA GLY A 18 44.25 -23.36 1.16
C GLY A 18 44.22 -22.50 -0.11
N TYR A 19 45.10 -22.80 -1.07
CA TYR A 19 45.10 -22.11 -2.37
C TYR A 19 43.84 -22.43 -3.20
N TYR A 20 43.37 -23.67 -3.15
CA TYR A 20 42.13 -24.09 -3.84
C TYR A 20 40.88 -23.41 -3.25
N LEU A 21 40.77 -23.34 -1.92
CA LEU A 21 39.67 -22.65 -1.25
C LEU A 21 39.69 -21.14 -1.50
N SER A 22 40.87 -20.54 -1.57
CA SER A 22 41.04 -19.12 -1.92
C SER A 22 40.51 -18.84 -3.34
N GLN A 23 40.81 -19.71 -4.32
CA GLN A 23 40.29 -19.57 -5.68
C GLN A 23 38.77 -19.77 -5.80
N GLN A 24 38.18 -20.68 -5.00
CA GLN A 24 36.72 -20.83 -5.00
C GLN A 24 36.01 -19.60 -4.43
N ARG A 25 36.61 -18.93 -3.44
CA ARG A 25 36.01 -17.75 -2.82
C ARG A 25 36.03 -16.55 -3.77
N SER A 26 37.15 -16.29 -4.44
CA SER A 26 37.28 -15.18 -5.38
C SER A 26 36.32 -15.27 -6.58
N GLY A 27 36.06 -16.47 -7.11
CA GLY A 27 35.14 -16.63 -8.23
C GLY A 27 33.67 -16.39 -7.87
N SER A 28 33.27 -16.67 -6.63
CA SER A 28 31.88 -16.48 -6.17
C SER A 28 31.51 -15.01 -5.97
N GLU A 29 32.46 -14.20 -5.50
CA GLU A 29 32.26 -12.77 -5.27
C GLU A 29 32.17 -12.00 -6.60
N GLU A 30 33.01 -12.35 -7.57
CA GLU A 30 33.01 -11.74 -8.90
C GLU A 30 31.71 -12.04 -9.67
N ALA A 31 31.22 -13.29 -9.61
CA ALA A 31 29.93 -13.66 -10.21
C ALA A 31 28.74 -12.95 -9.53
N ALA A 32 28.80 -12.74 -8.21
CA ALA A 32 27.76 -12.00 -7.49
C ALA A 32 27.75 -10.50 -7.87
N LEU A 33 28.94 -9.89 -8.04
CA LEU A 33 29.11 -8.53 -8.52
C LEU A 33 28.60 -8.34 -9.95
N GLU A 34 28.94 -9.26 -10.86
CA GLU A 34 28.44 -9.25 -12.24
C GLU A 34 26.90 -9.36 -12.28
N GLY A 35 26.32 -10.21 -11.43
CA GLY A 35 24.87 -10.33 -11.28
C GLY A 35 24.21 -9.03 -10.79
N GLN A 36 24.81 -8.37 -9.79
CA GLN A 36 24.31 -7.08 -9.30
C GLN A 36 24.39 -5.99 -10.36
N VAL A 37 25.50 -5.89 -11.10
CA VAL A 37 25.65 -4.92 -12.20
C VAL A 37 24.60 -5.16 -13.29
N GLY A 38 24.35 -6.43 -13.66
CA GLY A 38 23.30 -6.78 -14.61
C GLY A 38 21.90 -6.35 -14.16
N ALA A 39 21.56 -6.60 -12.89
CA ALA A 39 20.29 -6.18 -12.32
C ALA A 39 20.13 -4.65 -12.26
N LEU A 40 21.22 -3.92 -11.96
CA LEU A 40 21.24 -2.45 -11.97
C LEU A 40 21.05 -1.90 -13.39
N THR A 41 21.71 -2.47 -14.40
CA THR A 41 21.53 -2.08 -15.81
C THR A 41 20.08 -2.31 -16.27
N GLN A 42 19.46 -3.42 -15.87
CA GLN A 42 18.07 -3.69 -16.20
C GLN A 42 17.11 -2.68 -15.54
N ARG A 43 17.33 -2.34 -14.27
CA ARG A 43 16.56 -1.31 -13.56
C ARG A 43 16.70 0.07 -14.20
N ILE A 44 17.89 0.44 -14.65
CA ILE A 44 18.11 1.71 -15.36
C ILE A 44 17.31 1.75 -16.66
N GLY A 45 17.33 0.66 -17.45
CA GLY A 45 16.54 0.59 -18.68
C GLY A 45 15.02 0.67 -18.44
N GLU A 46 14.53 0.04 -17.38
CA GLU A 46 13.10 0.14 -16.98
C GLU A 46 12.73 1.56 -16.53
N LEU A 47 13.63 2.24 -15.80
CA LEU A 47 13.44 3.64 -15.40
C LEU A 47 13.43 4.57 -16.62
N GLU A 48 14.33 4.39 -17.58
CA GLU A 48 14.34 5.18 -18.82
C GLU A 48 13.04 4.99 -19.63
N ALA A 49 12.54 3.76 -19.75
CA ALA A 49 11.26 3.47 -20.39
C ALA A 49 10.08 4.12 -19.63
N SER A 50 10.09 4.06 -18.31
CA SER A 50 9.05 4.70 -17.47
C SER A 50 9.06 6.24 -17.63
N LEU A 51 10.24 6.85 -17.77
CA LEU A 51 10.40 8.29 -17.94
C LEU A 51 9.93 8.75 -19.32
N ALA A 52 10.20 7.96 -20.37
CA ALA A 52 9.70 8.22 -21.72
C ALA A 52 8.16 8.17 -21.74
N ALA A 53 7.57 7.14 -21.13
CA ALA A 53 6.11 7.02 -21.02
C ALA A 53 5.47 8.15 -20.17
N ALA A 54 6.16 8.61 -19.13
CA ALA A 54 5.71 9.74 -18.32
C ALA A 54 5.72 11.06 -19.11
N THR A 55 6.74 11.26 -19.94
CA THR A 55 6.86 12.45 -20.80
C THR A 55 5.76 12.49 -21.85
N GLU A 56 5.48 11.36 -22.50
CA GLU A 56 4.38 11.26 -23.48
C GLU A 56 3.01 11.55 -22.83
N LYS A 57 2.78 11.05 -21.60
CA LYS A 57 1.56 11.38 -20.83
C LYS A 57 1.49 12.87 -20.48
N ALA A 58 2.60 13.50 -20.14
CA ALA A 58 2.63 14.93 -19.82
C ALA A 58 2.31 15.80 -21.04
N GLU A 59 2.82 15.44 -22.22
CA GLU A 59 2.48 16.12 -23.48
C GLU A 59 1.00 15.95 -23.84
N ALA A 60 0.44 14.74 -23.68
CA ALA A 60 -0.98 14.50 -23.86
C ALA A 60 -1.85 15.33 -22.89
N GLN A 61 -1.44 15.47 -21.63
CA GLN A 61 -2.13 16.32 -20.65
C GLN A 61 -2.05 17.80 -21.02
N ALA A 62 -0.91 18.27 -21.52
CA ALA A 62 -0.77 19.64 -22.00
C ALA A 62 -1.73 19.95 -23.18
N ALA A 63 -1.92 18.99 -24.09
CA ALA A 63 -2.88 19.10 -25.18
C ALA A 63 -4.33 19.22 -24.67
N VAL A 64 -4.71 18.43 -23.67
CA VAL A 64 -6.06 18.48 -23.05
C VAL A 64 -6.30 19.83 -22.36
N ILE A 65 -5.29 20.39 -21.69
CA ILE A 65 -5.40 21.72 -21.05
C ILE A 65 -5.60 22.81 -22.13
N ALA A 66 -4.87 22.73 -23.25
CA ALA A 66 -5.05 23.66 -24.35
C ALA A 66 -6.45 23.56 -24.99
N GLU A 67 -7.00 22.36 -25.13
CA GLU A 67 -8.37 22.15 -25.62
C GLU A 67 -9.41 22.72 -24.65
N THR A 68 -9.20 22.53 -23.34
CA THR A 68 -10.08 23.08 -22.30
C THR A 68 -10.10 24.60 -22.33
N ALA A 69 -8.93 25.24 -22.53
CA ALA A 69 -8.85 26.69 -22.70
C ALA A 69 -9.59 27.17 -23.96
N ALA A 70 -9.51 26.43 -25.08
CA ALA A 70 -10.25 26.74 -26.30
C ALA A 70 -11.77 26.61 -26.11
N LEU A 71 -12.23 25.60 -25.36
CA LEU A 71 -13.64 25.46 -24.99
C LEU A 71 -14.12 26.63 -24.11
N GLY A 72 -13.28 27.10 -23.17
CA GLY A 72 -13.56 28.27 -22.36
C GLY A 72 -13.80 29.54 -23.19
N SER A 73 -12.96 29.79 -24.20
CA SER A 73 -13.14 30.92 -25.12
C SER A 73 -14.44 30.82 -25.93
N ARG A 74 -14.78 29.62 -26.44
CA ARG A 74 -16.05 29.39 -27.17
C ARG A 74 -17.27 29.60 -26.30
N LEU A 75 -17.19 29.19 -25.04
CA LEU A 75 -18.27 29.40 -24.06
C LEU A 75 -18.45 30.89 -23.78
N ALA A 76 -17.36 31.64 -23.60
CA ALA A 76 -17.43 33.09 -23.40
C ALA A 76 -18.04 33.82 -24.61
N GLU A 77 -17.68 33.43 -25.83
CA GLU A 77 -18.25 33.96 -27.08
C GLU A 77 -19.74 33.62 -27.21
N THR A 78 -20.14 32.40 -26.82
CA THR A 78 -21.55 31.99 -26.81
C THR A 78 -22.36 32.82 -25.80
N VAL A 79 -21.82 33.06 -24.60
CA VAL A 79 -22.49 33.88 -23.57
C VAL A 79 -22.62 35.34 -24.02
N GLN A 80 -21.59 35.91 -24.66
CA GLN A 80 -21.67 37.25 -25.24
C GLN A 80 -22.73 37.32 -26.35
N GLY A 81 -22.76 36.34 -27.25
CA GLY A 81 -23.77 36.28 -28.32
C GLY A 81 -25.21 36.18 -27.80
N ILE A 82 -25.43 35.43 -26.70
CA ILE A 82 -26.76 35.36 -26.05
C ILE A 82 -27.16 36.73 -25.47
N GLY A 83 -26.20 37.48 -24.89
CA GLY A 83 -26.46 38.83 -24.40
C GLY A 83 -26.97 39.79 -25.48
N GLU A 84 -26.32 39.77 -26.65
CA GLU A 84 -26.72 40.61 -27.79
C GLU A 84 -28.10 40.23 -28.36
N ILE A 85 -28.41 38.93 -28.40
CA ILE A 85 -29.75 38.43 -28.81
C ILE A 85 -30.83 38.86 -27.82
N SER A 86 -30.53 38.86 -26.52
CA SER A 86 -31.46 39.32 -25.47
C SER A 86 -31.74 40.82 -25.54
N GLU A 87 -30.75 41.66 -25.86
CA GLU A 87 -30.97 43.10 -26.05
C GLU A 87 -31.82 43.40 -27.30
N THR A 88 -31.66 42.63 -28.37
CA THR A 88 -32.50 42.78 -29.58
C THR A 88 -33.92 42.24 -29.37
N ALA A 89 -34.11 41.22 -28.53
CA ALA A 89 -35.45 40.74 -28.15
C ALA A 89 -36.17 41.69 -27.17
N GLY A 90 -35.42 42.42 -26.32
CA GLY A 90 -35.95 43.36 -25.33
C GLY A 90 -36.63 44.61 -25.92
N THR A 91 -36.42 44.93 -27.20
CA THR A 91 -37.02 46.11 -27.86
C THR A 91 -38.30 45.80 -28.64
N ALA A 92 -38.71 44.53 -28.74
CA ALA A 92 -39.88 44.11 -29.51
C ALA A 92 -41.04 43.51 -28.68
N GLN A 93 -40.88 43.35 -27.35
CA GLN A 93 -41.92 42.83 -26.46
C GLN A 93 -42.44 43.90 -25.48
N SER A 94 -43.17 44.87 -26.04
CA SER A 94 -44.20 45.63 -25.32
C SER A 94 -45.41 45.79 -26.23
N THR A 95 -45.94 44.65 -26.67
CA THR A 95 -47.32 44.54 -27.14
C THR A 95 -47.86 43.24 -26.58
N GLU A 96 -48.67 43.38 -25.53
CA GLU A 96 -49.62 42.38 -25.06
C GLU A 96 -50.31 41.69 -26.25
N PRO A 97 -50.49 40.37 -26.14
CA PRO A 97 -51.81 39.83 -26.39
C PRO A 97 -52.31 39.16 -25.11
N ALA A 98 -53.23 39.86 -24.45
CA ALA A 98 -54.21 39.22 -23.60
C ALA A 98 -55.09 38.32 -24.48
N GLY A 99 -55.19 37.04 -24.11
CA GLY A 99 -56.27 36.16 -24.54
C GLY A 99 -55.83 35.00 -25.43
N ALA A 100 -55.70 33.82 -24.82
CA ALA A 100 -56.25 32.57 -25.35
C ALA A 100 -55.98 31.45 -24.32
N ALA A 101 -56.83 31.41 -23.30
CA ALA A 101 -57.17 30.14 -22.69
C ALA A 101 -58.05 29.33 -23.66
N ALA A 102 -57.92 28.01 -23.58
CA ALA A 102 -58.72 26.97 -24.24
C ALA A 102 -58.31 26.56 -25.67
N ALA A 103 -57.60 25.43 -25.74
CA ALA A 103 -57.89 24.38 -26.71
C ALA A 103 -57.37 23.05 -26.15
N MET A 104 -58.29 22.29 -25.54
CA MET A 104 -58.19 20.83 -25.48
C MET A 104 -58.21 20.30 -26.92
N GLU A 105 -57.47 19.21 -27.15
CA GLU A 105 -57.99 17.91 -27.61
C GLU A 105 -57.16 17.24 -28.71
N THR A 106 -56.84 15.97 -28.45
CA THR A 106 -56.66 14.85 -29.39
C THR A 106 -55.45 14.82 -30.34
N ILE A 107 -54.44 14.03 -29.96
CA ILE A 107 -53.65 13.14 -30.84
C ILE A 107 -53.37 11.87 -30.02
N ALA A 108 -54.20 10.83 -30.14
CA ALA A 108 -54.07 9.71 -31.07
C ALA A 108 -52.96 8.70 -30.70
N ALA A 109 -53.44 7.57 -30.17
CA ALA A 109 -52.88 6.22 -30.11
C ALA A 109 -51.48 5.99 -30.69
N ALA A 110 -50.57 5.54 -29.82
CA ALA A 110 -49.33 4.85 -30.16
C ALA A 110 -49.27 3.51 -29.39
N PRO A 111 -48.62 2.48 -29.97
CA PRO A 111 -48.82 1.09 -29.60
C PRO A 111 -48.25 0.73 -28.23
N LYS A 112 -48.94 -0.20 -27.58
CA LYS A 112 -48.57 -0.89 -26.35
C LYS A 112 -47.22 -1.60 -26.54
N ALA A 113 -46.13 -0.89 -26.26
CA ALA A 113 -44.81 -1.46 -26.09
C ALA A 113 -44.73 -2.07 -24.69
N GLU A 114 -44.18 -3.28 -24.61
CA GLU A 114 -43.83 -3.99 -23.39
C GLU A 114 -43.20 -3.05 -22.38
N GLU A 115 -43.83 -2.98 -21.21
CA GLU A 115 -43.40 -2.33 -19.99
C GLU A 115 -41.99 -2.84 -19.64
N PRO A 116 -40.92 -2.05 -19.88
CA PRO A 116 -39.62 -2.35 -19.33
C PRO A 116 -39.81 -2.19 -17.83
N ALA A 117 -39.58 -3.27 -17.08
CA ALA A 117 -39.59 -3.24 -15.63
C ALA A 117 -38.89 -1.97 -15.14
N GLU A 118 -39.64 -1.09 -14.48
CA GLU A 118 -39.06 0.07 -13.81
C GLU A 118 -37.90 -0.46 -12.97
N PRO A 119 -36.65 0.01 -13.19
CA PRO A 119 -35.58 -0.32 -12.29
C PRO A 119 -36.03 0.17 -10.93
N ALA A 120 -36.27 -0.79 -10.02
CA ALA A 120 -36.66 -0.51 -8.66
C ALA A 120 -35.75 0.61 -8.16
N ALA A 121 -36.35 1.76 -7.84
CA ALA A 121 -35.63 2.90 -7.31
C ALA A 121 -34.86 2.40 -6.08
N THR A 122 -33.58 2.12 -6.28
CA THR A 122 -32.68 1.61 -5.26
C THR A 122 -32.64 2.72 -4.23
N ALA A 123 -33.31 2.48 -3.09
CA ALA A 123 -33.31 3.42 -1.99
C ALA A 123 -31.85 3.80 -1.73
N ALA A 124 -31.57 5.11 -1.79
CA ALA A 124 -30.23 5.63 -1.54
C ALA A 124 -29.73 5.02 -0.24
N ALA A 125 -28.64 4.25 -0.31
CA ALA A 125 -28.06 3.62 0.84
C ALA A 125 -27.63 4.75 1.80
N GLU A 126 -28.39 4.95 2.88
CA GLU A 126 -28.04 5.93 3.90
C GLU A 126 -26.68 5.53 4.49
N GLY A 127 -25.68 6.41 4.36
CA GLY A 127 -24.34 6.19 4.90
C GLY A 127 -23.22 5.94 3.87
N GLY A 128 -23.46 6.15 2.56
CA GLY A 128 -22.39 6.13 1.57
C GLY A 128 -21.40 7.30 1.70
N THR A 129 -20.17 7.10 1.25
CA THR A 129 -19.12 8.14 1.15
C THR A 129 -19.20 8.82 -0.21
N GLY A 130 -19.33 10.16 -0.24
CA GLY A 130 -19.45 10.93 -1.47
C GLY A 130 -18.12 11.21 -2.18
N VAL A 131 -18.20 11.63 -3.44
CA VAL A 131 -17.01 12.09 -4.19
C VAL A 131 -16.37 13.29 -3.48
N GLY A 132 -15.06 13.23 -3.25
CA GLY A 132 -14.32 14.24 -2.50
C GLY A 132 -14.27 14.01 -0.99
N GLU A 133 -14.94 12.96 -0.49
CA GLU A 133 -14.91 12.59 0.92
C GLU A 133 -13.93 11.45 1.19
N THR A 134 -13.52 11.32 2.46
CA THR A 134 -12.65 10.24 2.94
C THR A 134 -13.39 9.42 3.98
N ALA A 135 -13.58 8.13 3.69
CA ALA A 135 -13.99 7.15 4.68
C ALA A 135 -12.80 6.76 5.55
N ILE A 136 -13.01 6.73 6.86
CA ILE A 136 -12.07 6.20 7.84
C ILE A 136 -12.62 4.85 8.28
N LEU A 137 -11.93 3.77 7.91
CA LEU A 137 -12.36 2.39 8.13
C LEU A 137 -11.37 1.67 9.06
N ALA A 138 -11.80 0.54 9.63
CA ALA A 138 -10.98 -0.32 10.50
C ALA A 138 -10.22 0.47 11.59
N ASP A 139 -10.97 1.18 12.45
CA ASP A 139 -10.43 1.98 13.56
C ASP A 139 -9.38 3.04 13.19
N GLY A 140 -9.35 3.46 11.92
CA GLY A 140 -8.43 4.47 11.42
C GLY A 140 -7.20 3.94 10.69
N ALA A 141 -7.04 2.62 10.60
CA ALA A 141 -5.97 1.98 9.84
C ALA A 141 -6.09 2.23 8.33
N ILE A 142 -7.32 2.37 7.82
CA ILE A 142 -7.57 2.57 6.39
C ILE A 142 -8.24 3.91 6.16
N ARG A 143 -7.64 4.69 5.24
CA ARG A 143 -8.23 5.92 4.71
C ARG A 143 -8.54 5.74 3.24
N ALA A 144 -9.83 5.73 2.90
CA ALA A 144 -10.31 5.57 1.54
C ALA A 144 -10.95 6.88 1.06
N PHE A 145 -10.29 7.57 0.13
CA PHE A 145 -10.82 8.78 -0.50
C PHE A 145 -11.52 8.45 -1.82
N VAL A 146 -12.76 8.91 -1.99
CA VAL A 146 -13.53 8.67 -3.21
C VAL A 146 -13.24 9.78 -4.21
N SER A 147 -12.48 9.47 -5.26
CA SER A 147 -12.09 10.47 -6.26
C SER A 147 -13.09 10.63 -7.40
N ARG A 148 -13.83 9.56 -7.73
CA ARG A 148 -14.88 9.55 -8.76
C ARG A 148 -15.83 8.38 -8.53
N VAL A 149 -17.09 8.57 -8.91
CA VAL A 149 -18.13 7.53 -8.97
C VAL A 149 -18.71 7.51 -10.39
N ASP A 150 -18.83 6.33 -10.98
CA ASP A 150 -19.57 6.06 -12.22
C ASP A 150 -20.72 5.10 -11.91
N GLU A 151 -21.93 5.67 -11.79
CA GLU A 151 -23.13 4.91 -11.45
C GLU A 151 -23.62 4.02 -12.59
N ALA A 152 -23.38 4.43 -13.84
CA ALA A 152 -23.79 3.66 -15.01
C ALA A 152 -22.90 2.43 -15.19
N GLY A 153 -21.60 2.60 -14.96
CA GLY A 153 -20.61 1.53 -14.97
C GLY A 153 -20.60 0.68 -13.70
N GLN A 154 -21.24 1.13 -12.61
CA GLN A 154 -21.12 0.55 -11.26
C GLN A 154 -19.64 0.44 -10.83
N THR A 155 -18.86 1.48 -11.09
CA THR A 155 -17.44 1.58 -10.70
C THR A 155 -17.14 2.86 -9.92
N ALA A 156 -16.14 2.79 -9.05
CA ALA A 156 -15.63 3.91 -8.28
C ALA A 156 -14.11 3.95 -8.35
N ARG A 157 -13.55 5.17 -8.37
CA ARG A 157 -12.11 5.39 -8.29
C ARG A 157 -11.75 5.80 -6.87
N LEU A 158 -11.10 4.90 -6.15
CA LEU A 158 -10.74 5.05 -4.74
C LEU A 158 -9.24 5.31 -4.60
N SER A 159 -8.84 6.20 -3.69
CA SER A 159 -7.47 6.28 -3.19
C SER A 159 -7.41 5.69 -1.80
N ILE A 160 -6.83 4.50 -1.66
CA ILE A 160 -6.72 3.79 -0.40
C ILE A 160 -5.28 3.89 0.09
N ASN A 161 -5.08 4.53 1.25
CA ASN A 161 -3.75 4.79 1.81
C ASN A 161 -2.77 5.44 0.81
N GLY A 162 -3.29 6.26 -0.11
CA GLY A 162 -2.52 6.96 -1.15
C GLY A 162 -2.40 6.23 -2.48
N ALA A 163 -2.76 4.95 -2.57
CA ALA A 163 -2.76 4.19 -3.82
C ALA A 163 -4.11 4.33 -4.54
N LEU A 164 -4.11 4.74 -5.81
CA LEU A 164 -5.32 4.87 -6.63
C LEU A 164 -5.69 3.52 -7.25
N SER A 165 -6.95 3.12 -7.10
CA SER A 165 -7.54 1.91 -7.72
C SER A 165 -8.93 2.22 -8.27
N GLU A 166 -9.31 1.52 -9.34
CA GLU A 166 -10.67 1.53 -9.88
C GLU A 166 -11.34 0.20 -9.53
N VAL A 167 -12.56 0.26 -9.01
CA VAL A 167 -13.18 -0.82 -8.24
C VAL A 167 -14.66 -0.89 -8.59
N ALA A 168 -15.18 -2.07 -8.91
CA ALA A 168 -16.60 -2.23 -9.18
C ALA A 168 -17.39 -2.50 -7.88
N ALA A 169 -18.70 -2.26 -7.93
CA ALA A 169 -19.59 -2.70 -6.85
C ALA A 169 -19.52 -4.24 -6.70
N GLY A 170 -19.31 -4.71 -5.47
CA GLY A 170 -19.09 -6.12 -5.11
C GLY A 170 -17.63 -6.55 -5.06
N ASP A 171 -16.69 -5.74 -5.55
CA ASP A 171 -15.26 -6.07 -5.52
C ASP A 171 -14.67 -5.87 -4.11
N THR A 172 -13.58 -6.58 -3.85
CA THR A 172 -12.77 -6.45 -2.63
C THR A 172 -11.30 -6.30 -2.99
N ILE A 173 -10.64 -5.34 -2.34
CA ILE A 173 -9.21 -5.04 -2.53
C ILE A 173 -8.45 -5.41 -1.26
N ALA A 174 -7.35 -6.14 -1.42
CA ALA A 174 -6.38 -6.37 -0.36
C ALA A 174 -5.48 -5.12 -0.18
N VAL A 175 -5.35 -4.67 1.06
CA VAL A 175 -4.64 -3.45 1.44
C VAL A 175 -3.79 -3.75 2.66
N ALA A 176 -2.47 -3.54 2.55
CA ALA A 176 -1.60 -3.55 3.71
C ALA A 176 -1.73 -2.23 4.47
N ALA A 177 -2.12 -2.30 5.75
CA ALA A 177 -2.24 -1.14 6.63
C ALA A 177 -1.67 -1.47 8.01
N ASP A 178 -0.77 -0.63 8.52
CA ASP A 178 -0.15 -0.80 9.85
C ASP A 178 0.49 -2.18 10.10
N GLY A 179 0.97 -2.85 9.04
CA GLY A 179 1.56 -4.19 9.11
C GLY A 179 0.54 -5.33 9.22
N GLN A 180 -0.74 -5.05 8.97
CA GLN A 180 -1.82 -6.03 8.88
C GLN A 180 -2.34 -6.10 7.43
N ASP A 181 -2.78 -7.27 7.03
CA ASP A 181 -3.50 -7.47 5.78
C ASP A 181 -4.97 -7.17 6.01
N CYS A 182 -5.43 -6.08 5.42
CA CYS A 182 -6.81 -5.67 5.42
C CYS A 182 -7.46 -5.93 4.06
N SER A 183 -8.78 -6.03 4.08
CA SER A 183 -9.60 -6.06 2.88
C SER A 183 -10.59 -4.89 2.94
N VAL A 184 -10.77 -4.20 1.81
CA VAL A 184 -11.76 -3.13 1.63
C VAL A 184 -12.72 -3.58 0.54
N SER A 185 -14.00 -3.66 0.87
CA SER A 185 -15.08 -4.10 -0.02
C SER A 185 -15.94 -2.90 -0.43
N VAL A 186 -16.35 -2.88 -1.70
CA VAL A 186 -17.32 -1.90 -2.21
C VAL A 186 -18.69 -2.54 -2.23
N ASP A 187 -19.52 -2.25 -1.24
CA ASP A 187 -20.81 -2.92 -1.07
C ASP A 187 -21.86 -2.46 -2.09
N ALA A 188 -21.88 -1.15 -2.40
CA ALA A 188 -22.83 -0.56 -3.34
C ALA A 188 -22.33 0.78 -3.90
N ILE A 189 -22.78 1.12 -5.11
CA ILE A 189 -22.52 2.40 -5.76
C ILE A 189 -23.85 3.01 -6.24
N GLY A 190 -24.17 4.22 -5.77
CA GLY A 190 -25.35 4.95 -6.20
C GLY A 190 -25.61 6.23 -5.41
N GLY A 191 -26.46 7.10 -5.97
CA GLY A 191 -26.75 8.42 -5.41
C GLY A 191 -25.52 9.34 -5.32
N GLY A 192 -24.51 9.13 -6.16
CA GLY A 192 -23.22 9.82 -6.11
C GLY A 192 -22.31 9.39 -4.94
N THR A 193 -22.65 8.29 -4.27
CA THR A 193 -21.93 7.79 -3.09
C THR A 193 -21.49 6.33 -3.26
N VAL A 194 -20.51 5.92 -2.45
CA VAL A 194 -19.99 4.55 -2.38
C VAL A 194 -20.17 4.02 -0.96
N SER A 195 -20.82 2.87 -0.81
CA SER A 195 -20.84 2.14 0.45
C SER A 195 -19.59 1.27 0.55
N LEU A 196 -18.81 1.48 1.61
CA LEU A 196 -17.52 0.82 1.82
C LEU A 196 -17.55 0.08 3.16
N SER A 197 -17.05 -1.14 3.17
CA SER A 197 -16.74 -1.89 4.38
C SER A 197 -15.28 -2.32 4.37
N ALA A 198 -14.71 -2.55 5.55
CA ALA A 198 -13.37 -3.09 5.65
C ALA A 198 -13.26 -4.09 6.78
N SER A 199 -12.41 -5.09 6.60
CA SER A 199 -12.01 -6.00 7.65
C SER A 199 -10.50 -6.15 7.63
N CYS A 200 -9.88 -5.96 8.79
CA CYS A 200 -8.47 -6.25 8.98
C CYS A 200 -8.38 -7.56 9.74
N THR A 201 -7.81 -8.57 9.09
CA THR A 201 -7.28 -9.70 9.83
C THR A 201 -5.93 -9.23 10.35
N ALA A 202 -5.79 -9.14 11.67
CA ALA A 202 -4.46 -9.16 12.25
C ALA A 202 -3.77 -10.35 11.59
N ALA A 203 -2.69 -10.12 10.86
CA ALA A 203 -1.94 -11.19 10.24
C ALA A 203 -1.68 -12.18 11.37
N GLU A 204 -2.43 -13.28 11.40
CA GLU A 204 -2.14 -14.41 12.26
C GLU A 204 -0.74 -14.74 11.83
N ALA A 205 0.24 -14.39 12.68
CA ALA A 205 1.64 -14.60 12.41
C ALA A 205 1.73 -16.05 11.95
N GLU A 206 1.93 -16.22 10.64
CA GLU A 206 1.91 -17.53 10.01
C GLU A 206 2.84 -18.36 10.88
N PRO A 207 2.34 -19.40 11.58
CA PRO A 207 3.11 -20.05 12.62
C PRO A 207 4.37 -20.52 11.92
N ALA A 208 5.49 -19.86 12.25
CA ALA A 208 6.77 -20.10 11.63
C ALA A 208 6.93 -21.61 11.65
N ALA A 209 6.90 -22.22 10.46
CA ALA A 209 6.81 -23.66 10.29
C ALA A 209 7.77 -24.29 11.30
N GLU A 210 7.20 -24.99 12.28
CA GLU A 210 7.97 -25.60 13.35
C GLU A 210 8.96 -26.55 12.69
N GLU A 211 10.21 -26.13 12.52
CA GLU A 211 11.30 -27.06 12.33
C GLU A 211 11.29 -27.96 13.57
N PRO A 212 11.07 -29.28 13.42
CA PRO A 212 11.08 -30.20 14.55
C PRO A 212 12.54 -30.39 14.96
N GLY A 213 13.03 -29.49 15.79
CA GLY A 213 14.45 -29.31 16.08
C GLY A 213 14.74 -28.98 17.53
N SER A 214 14.07 -29.69 18.45
CA SER A 214 14.56 -30.08 19.78
C SER A 214 15.74 -29.26 20.35
N GLY A 215 15.40 -28.22 21.10
CA GLY A 215 16.34 -27.52 21.99
C GLY A 215 15.58 -26.64 22.96
N SER A 216 14.96 -27.23 23.97
CA SER A 216 14.37 -26.53 25.11
C SER A 216 15.40 -25.58 25.75
N ALA A 217 15.37 -24.31 25.35
CA ALA A 217 15.87 -23.18 26.11
C ALA A 217 14.70 -22.46 26.80
N ALA A 218 13.73 -23.22 27.30
CA ALA A 218 12.91 -22.74 28.39
C ALA A 218 13.80 -22.56 29.61
N ALA A 219 13.67 -21.41 30.26
CA ALA A 219 14.22 -21.09 31.57
C ALA A 219 15.71 -20.72 31.63
N ALA A 220 16.06 -19.62 30.97
CA ALA A 220 16.70 -18.56 31.75
C ALA A 220 15.90 -17.28 31.50
N ALA A 221 14.94 -17.01 32.38
CA ALA A 221 14.46 -15.65 32.59
C ALA A 221 15.65 -14.84 33.13
N ALA A 222 16.61 -14.54 32.25
CA ALA A 222 17.58 -13.50 32.52
C ALA A 222 16.75 -12.23 32.67
N GLU A 223 16.91 -11.55 33.80
CA GLU A 223 16.26 -10.26 34.07
C GLU A 223 16.48 -9.36 32.85
N GLY A 224 15.42 -9.21 32.04
CA GLY A 224 15.50 -8.46 30.81
C GLY A 224 15.76 -7.00 31.15
N THR A 225 16.59 -6.34 30.37
CA THR A 225 16.72 -4.89 30.46
C THR A 225 15.40 -4.28 30.00
N MET A 226 14.73 -3.51 30.86
CA MET A 226 13.54 -2.77 30.48
C MET A 226 13.91 -1.61 29.58
N VAL A 227 13.31 -1.54 28.39
CA VAL A 227 13.57 -0.51 27.38
C VAL A 227 12.23 0.11 26.98
N GLY A 228 12.08 1.42 27.19
CA GLY A 228 10.88 2.16 26.81
C GLY A 228 10.77 2.40 25.32
N VAL A 229 9.56 2.71 24.86
CA VAL A 229 9.34 3.22 23.49
C VAL A 229 10.17 4.50 23.25
N GLY A 230 10.92 4.51 22.15
CA GLY A 230 11.82 5.60 21.78
C GLY A 230 13.23 5.48 22.37
N GLU A 231 13.49 4.45 23.18
CA GLU A 231 14.81 4.22 23.79
C GLU A 231 15.62 3.18 23.00
N THR A 232 16.95 3.21 23.20
CA THR A 232 17.88 2.23 22.63
C THR A 232 18.63 1.52 23.75
N ALA A 233 18.56 0.20 23.80
CA ALA A 233 19.45 -0.61 24.62
C ALA A 233 20.70 -1.02 23.85
N LEU A 234 21.79 -1.17 24.60
CA LEU A 234 23.07 -1.63 24.11
C LEU A 234 23.41 -2.97 24.76
N PHE A 235 23.66 -3.99 23.96
CA PHE A 235 24.04 -5.33 24.40
C PHE A 235 25.43 -5.70 23.87
N GLY A 236 26.07 -6.70 24.48
CA GLY A 236 27.38 -7.20 24.03
C GLY A 236 28.48 -6.13 24.05
N GLY A 237 28.47 -5.19 24.99
CA GLY A 237 29.49 -4.13 25.03
C GLY A 237 29.36 -3.09 23.91
N SER A 238 28.13 -2.79 23.47
CA SER A 238 27.73 -1.83 22.42
C SER A 238 27.79 -2.30 20.97
N GLU A 239 28.09 -3.57 20.74
CA GLU A 239 28.06 -4.21 19.42
C GLU A 239 26.63 -4.38 18.89
N VAL A 240 25.66 -4.64 19.78
CA VAL A 240 24.25 -4.78 19.42
C VAL A 240 23.45 -3.62 19.99
N ARG A 241 22.78 -2.88 19.11
CA ARG A 241 21.88 -1.77 19.48
C ARG A 241 20.45 -2.18 19.18
N VAL A 242 19.56 -2.09 20.15
CA VAL A 242 18.15 -2.42 19.96
C VAL A 242 17.32 -1.20 20.30
N PHE A 243 16.67 -0.63 19.29
CA PHE A 243 15.73 0.48 19.44
C PHE A 243 14.30 -0.06 19.52
N VAL A 244 13.50 0.41 20.47
CA VAL A 244 12.10 0.02 20.61
C VAL A 244 11.22 1.13 20.04
N SER A 245 10.52 0.88 18.94
CA SER A 245 9.66 1.90 18.30
C SER A 245 8.23 1.86 18.79
N ARG A 246 7.74 0.69 19.22
CA ARG A 246 6.38 0.50 19.75
C ARG A 246 6.34 -0.74 20.65
N VAL A 247 5.45 -0.71 21.63
CA VAL A 247 5.16 -1.84 22.53
C VAL A 247 3.64 -2.03 22.59
N THR A 248 3.17 -3.27 22.48
CA THR A 248 1.78 -3.70 22.69
C THR A 248 1.72 -4.68 23.87
N ALA A 249 0.54 -5.18 24.23
CA ALA A 249 0.38 -6.05 25.40
C ALA A 249 1.24 -7.34 25.35
N ASP A 250 1.55 -7.82 24.15
CA ASP A 250 2.13 -9.13 23.88
C ASP A 250 3.26 -9.10 22.83
N ALA A 251 3.63 -7.92 22.32
CA ALA A 251 4.69 -7.76 21.34
C ALA A 251 5.41 -6.41 21.45
N ALA A 252 6.60 -6.32 20.85
CA ALA A 252 7.33 -5.07 20.66
C ALA A 252 7.81 -4.96 19.22
N VAL A 253 7.71 -3.76 18.64
CA VAL A 253 8.33 -3.43 17.36
C VAL A 253 9.72 -2.88 17.65
N ILE A 254 10.75 -3.62 17.21
CA ILE A 254 12.14 -3.30 17.50
C ILE A 254 12.96 -3.15 16.21
N ALA A 255 13.99 -2.33 16.25
CA ALA A 255 15.00 -2.21 15.21
C ALA A 255 16.37 -2.58 15.79
N VAL A 256 17.03 -3.58 15.21
CA VAL A 256 18.36 -4.00 15.66
C VAL A 256 19.43 -3.41 14.75
N ASN A 257 20.45 -2.77 15.34
CA ASN A 257 21.58 -2.13 14.65
C ASN A 257 21.15 -1.10 13.59
N GLY A 258 20.00 -0.46 13.76
CA GLY A 258 19.44 0.51 12.81
C GLY A 258 18.89 -0.10 11.52
N LEU A 259 18.67 -1.42 11.50
CA LEU A 259 18.01 -2.13 10.40
C LEU A 259 16.49 -1.95 10.45
N ALA A 260 15.80 -2.53 9.46
CA ALA A 260 14.34 -2.52 9.37
C ALA A 260 13.68 -2.99 10.68
N THR A 261 12.58 -2.34 11.04
CA THR A 261 11.79 -2.70 12.22
C THR A 261 11.15 -4.07 12.04
N THR A 262 11.21 -4.88 13.08
CA THR A 262 10.60 -6.21 13.14
C THR A 262 9.72 -6.29 14.39
N THR A 263 8.53 -6.89 14.26
CA THR A 263 7.66 -7.18 15.39
C THR A 263 8.13 -8.47 16.05
N LEU A 264 8.39 -8.40 17.36
CA LEU A 264 8.80 -9.53 18.17
C LEU A 264 7.74 -9.80 19.24
N ALA A 265 7.15 -10.98 19.24
CA ALA A 265 6.20 -11.41 20.28
C ALA A 265 6.94 -11.77 21.58
N VAL A 266 6.26 -11.68 22.73
CA VAL A 266 6.80 -12.11 24.03
C VAL A 266 7.16 -13.61 23.97
N GLY A 267 8.37 -13.94 24.43
CA GLY A 267 8.99 -15.26 24.30
C GLY A 267 9.73 -15.47 22.97
N GLY A 268 9.52 -14.60 21.98
CA GLY A 268 10.22 -14.63 20.70
C GLY A 268 11.67 -14.13 20.81
N SER A 269 12.51 -14.56 19.87
CA SER A 269 13.89 -14.09 19.74
C SER A 269 14.28 -13.83 18.28
N ILE A 270 15.18 -12.87 18.07
CA ILE A 270 15.77 -12.54 16.77
C ILE A 270 17.28 -12.78 16.82
N PRO A 271 17.88 -13.46 15.83
CA PRO A 271 19.32 -13.63 15.76
C PRO A 271 20.03 -12.31 15.45
N VAL A 272 21.15 -12.07 16.13
CA VAL A 272 21.96 -10.86 16.03
C VAL A 272 23.44 -11.22 15.91
N GLY A 273 23.87 -11.60 14.71
CA GLY A 273 25.24 -12.03 14.42
C GLY A 273 25.49 -13.53 14.63
N ASP A 274 26.77 -13.92 14.69
CA ASP A 274 27.21 -15.32 14.64
C ASP A 274 27.02 -16.05 15.98
N ALA A 275 25.75 -16.33 16.32
CA ALA A 275 25.26 -17.09 17.48
C ALA A 275 24.82 -16.28 18.71
N CYS A 276 24.52 -14.98 18.54
CA CYS A 276 23.83 -14.20 19.55
C CYS A 276 22.36 -13.99 19.19
N ASN A 277 21.48 -13.89 20.19
CA ASN A 277 20.06 -13.63 20.03
C ASN A 277 19.60 -12.52 20.98
N VAL A 278 18.70 -11.66 20.51
CA VAL A 278 17.89 -10.76 21.35
C VAL A 278 16.52 -11.38 21.53
N ALA A 279 16.08 -11.53 22.77
CA ALA A 279 14.78 -12.11 23.11
C ALA A 279 13.88 -11.08 23.79
N LEU A 280 12.58 -11.11 23.51
CA LEU A 280 11.59 -10.34 24.25
C LEU A 280 11.07 -11.20 25.41
N ALA A 281 11.54 -10.95 26.62
CA ALA A 281 11.14 -11.72 27.80
C ALA A 281 9.73 -11.36 28.29
N GLY A 282 9.27 -10.13 28.04
CA GLY A 282 7.98 -9.65 28.50
C GLY A 282 7.74 -8.18 28.14
N VAL A 283 6.54 -7.70 28.44
CA VAL A 283 6.14 -6.30 28.32
C VAL A 283 5.58 -5.84 29.67
N GLU A 284 6.00 -4.66 30.11
CA GLU A 284 5.42 -3.99 31.29
C GLU A 284 5.10 -2.53 30.95
N GLY A 285 3.81 -2.20 30.90
CA GLY A 285 3.34 -0.87 30.49
C GLY A 285 3.78 -0.52 29.06
N ASN A 286 4.58 0.54 28.91
CA ASN A 286 5.11 1.00 27.63
C ASN A 286 6.59 0.61 27.43
N ALA A 287 7.07 -0.42 28.13
CA ALA A 287 8.46 -0.87 28.05
C ALA A 287 8.55 -2.38 27.75
N ALA A 288 9.54 -2.74 26.95
CA ALA A 288 9.88 -4.11 26.57
C ALA A 288 11.02 -4.63 27.44
N ALA A 289 10.87 -5.82 28.03
CA ALA A 289 11.92 -6.51 28.75
C ALA A 289 12.78 -7.31 27.75
N LEU A 290 13.94 -6.78 27.38
CA LEU A 290 14.81 -7.38 26.36
C LEU A 290 15.98 -8.14 26.99
N GLY A 291 16.16 -9.41 26.60
CA GLY A 291 17.30 -10.25 26.95
C GLY A 291 18.28 -10.38 25.79
N TYR A 292 19.56 -10.61 26.10
CA TYR A 292 20.61 -10.88 25.13
C TYR A 292 21.46 -12.07 25.57
N ALA A 293 21.65 -13.04 24.68
CA ALA A 293 22.44 -14.23 24.94
C ALA A 293 23.25 -14.64 23.70
N CYS A 294 24.49 -15.08 23.91
CA CYS A 294 25.34 -15.66 22.87
C CYS A 294 25.67 -17.11 23.22
N ALA A 295 25.63 -18.00 22.24
CA ALA A 295 26.17 -19.34 22.42
C ALA A 295 27.71 -19.26 22.54
N SER A 296 28.25 -19.89 23.58
CA SER A 296 29.70 -19.96 23.87
C SER A 296 30.36 -21.15 23.19
#